data_AF-A0A9D9FGJ6-F1
#
_entry.id   AF-A0A9D9FGJ6-F1
#
_cell.length_a   1.000
_cell.length_b   1.000
_cell.length_c   1.000
_cell.angle_alpha   90.00
_cell.angle_beta   90.00
_cell.angle_gamma   90.00
#
_symmetry.space_group_name_H-M   'P 1'
#
loop_
_entity.id
_entity.type
_entity.pdbx_description
1 polymer ?
#
loop_
_entity_poly.entity_id
_entity_poly.type
_entity_poly.pdbx_seq_one_letter_code
_entity_poly.pdbx_strand_id
1 'polypeptide(L)' 'MRRGLRQPGGKLPLFDNEGQRISDRTVRSCIEQGWAEPWFNNPLKPDWLVCKLTESGRDLATPDQNDA' A
#
# COMPACT_ATOMS: atom_id res chain seq x y z
N MET A 1 0.75 -2.55 4.77
CA MET A 1 -0.60 -1.95 4.64
C MET A 1 -0.89 -0.82 5.61
N ARG A 2 -0.70 -0.99 6.93
CA ARG A 2 -0.98 0.03 7.97
C ARG A 2 -0.53 1.47 7.67
N ARG A 3 0.56 1.64 6.92
CA ARG A 3 1.10 2.96 6.55
C ARG A 3 0.19 3.77 5.62
N GLY A 4 -0.67 3.11 4.84
CA GLY A 4 -1.65 3.78 3.98
C GLY A 4 -2.88 4.31 4.72
N LEU A 5 -3.15 3.83 5.94
CA LEU A 5 -4.37 4.18 6.69
C LEU A 5 -4.48 5.68 6.99
N ARG A 6 -3.34 6.33 7.25
CA ARG A 6 -3.28 7.76 7.61
C ARG A 6 -2.92 8.67 6.43
N GLN A 7 -2.80 8.11 5.23
CA GLN A 7 -2.46 8.87 4.03
C GLN A 7 -3.73 9.26 3.28
N PRO A 8 -3.85 10.50 2.79
CA PRO A 8 -4.96 10.89 1.92
C PRO A 8 -5.12 9.91 0.76
N GLY A 9 -6.35 9.42 0.55
CA GLY A 9 -6.67 8.45 -0.50
C GLY A 9 -6.06 7.06 -0.31
N GLY A 10 -5.47 6.75 0.86
CA GLY A 10 -4.91 5.44 1.16
C GLY A 10 -3.53 5.17 0.56
N LYS A 11 -2.76 6.22 0.19
CA LYS A 11 -1.47 6.07 -0.50
C LYS A 11 -0.55 5.09 0.21
N LEU A 12 -0.01 4.12 -0.52
CA LEU A 12 1.06 3.28 -0.01
C LEU A 12 2.42 3.94 -0.30
N PRO A 13 3.30 4.05 0.70
CA PRO A 13 4.64 4.57 0.49
C PRO A 13 5.47 3.59 -0.36
N LEU A 14 6.37 4.12 -1.18
CA LEU A 14 7.31 3.29 -1.97
C LEU A 14 8.54 2.86 -1.17
N PHE A 15 8.80 3.52 -0.04
CA PHE A 15 9.95 3.30 0.81
C PHE A 15 9.51 2.96 2.23
N ASP A 16 10.33 2.18 2.91
CA ASP A 16 10.13 1.88 4.32
C ASP A 16 10.60 3.04 5.23
N ASN A 17 10.65 2.81 6.55
CA ASN A 17 11.02 3.86 7.50
C ASN A 17 12.53 4.14 7.52
N GLU A 18 13.32 3.22 6.98
CA GLU A 18 14.77 3.31 6.87
C GLU A 18 15.17 3.85 5.48
N GLY A 19 14.19 4.20 4.64
CA GLY A 19 14.40 4.72 3.29
C GLY A 19 14.68 3.62 2.25
N GLN A 20 14.51 2.34 2.59
CA GLN A 20 14.69 1.26 1.63
C GLN A 20 13.45 1.11 0.76
N ARG A 21 13.63 0.83 -0.53
CA ARG A 21 12.50 0.63 -1.44
C ARG A 21 11.76 -0.66 -1.08
N ILE A 22 10.45 -0.58 -0.95
CA ILE A 22 9.59 -1.75 -0.80
C ILE A 22 9.66 -2.57 -2.09
N SER A 23 9.88 -3.89 -1.96
CA SER A 23 10.05 -4.74 -3.13
C SER A 23 8.79 -4.77 -4.01
N ASP A 24 8.98 -4.72 -5.33
CA ASP A 24 7.87 -4.79 -6.28
C ASP A 24 7.10 -6.11 -6.16
N ARG A 25 7.79 -7.20 -5.76
CA ARG A 25 7.16 -8.50 -5.45
C ARG A 25 6.14 -8.37 -4.32
N THR A 26 6.48 -7.68 -3.23
CA THR A 26 5.57 -7.44 -2.12
C THR A 26 4.36 -6.62 -2.55
N VAL A 27 4.58 -5.56 -3.34
CA VAL A 27 3.50 -4.73 -3.87
C VAL A 27 2.56 -5.53 -4.76
N ARG A 28 3.10 -6.35 -5.68
CA ARG A 28 2.29 -7.22 -6.55
C ARG A 28 1.47 -8.23 -5.76
N SER A 29 2.07 -8.90 -4.77
CA SER A 29 1.34 -9.83 -3.91
C SER A 29 0.17 -9.15 -3.19
N CYS A 30 0.35 -7.91 -2.73
CA CYS A 30 -0.73 -7.13 -2.13
C CYS A 30 -1.86 -6.79 -3.12
N ILE A 31 -1.53 -6.54 -4.38
CA ILE A 31 -2.51 -6.30 -5.45
C ILE A 31 -3.27 -7.58 -5.79
N GLU A 32 -2.56 -8.70 -5.93
CA GLU A 32 -3.14 -10.03 -6.20
C GLU A 32 -4.12 -10.47 -5.11
N GLN A 33 -3.86 -10.11 -3.85
CA GLN A 33 -4.76 -10.35 -2.72
C GLN A 33 -5.91 -9.33 -2.63
N GLY A 34 -5.96 -8.33 -3.52
CA GLY A 34 -6.97 -7.29 -3.53
C GLY A 34 -6.85 -6.27 -2.40
N TRP A 35 -5.72 -6.20 -1.70
CA TRP A 35 -5.50 -5.26 -0.58
C TRP A 35 -4.97 -3.90 -1.04
N ALA A 36 -4.44 -3.84 -2.25
CA ALA A 36 -3.99 -2.61 -2.88
C ALA A 36 -4.37 -2.59 -4.36
N GLU A 37 -4.50 -1.40 -4.90
CA GLU A 37 -4.73 -1.19 -6.33
C GLU A 37 -3.76 -0.14 -6.88
N PRO A 38 -3.36 -0.23 -8.16
CA PRO A 38 -2.61 0.83 -8.82
C PRO A 38 -3.36 2.16 -8.73
N TRP A 39 -2.65 3.22 -8.38
CA TRP A 39 -3.26 4.54 -8.26
C TRP A 39 -3.08 5.34 -9.56
N PHE A 40 -1.85 5.63 -9.95
CA PHE A 40 -1.57 6.37 -11.16
C PHE A 40 -0.27 5.90 -11.80
N ASN A 41 -0.20 5.98 -13.12
CA ASN A 41 1.00 5.66 -13.85
C ASN A 41 1.90 6.90 -13.88
N ASN A 42 3.13 6.79 -13.38
CA ASN A 42 4.08 7.90 -13.39
C ASN A 42 4.89 7.89 -14.71
N PRO A 43 4.70 8.85 -15.63
CA PRO A 43 5.42 8.85 -16.91
C PRO A 43 6.95 8.96 -16.75
N LEU A 44 7.42 9.55 -15.65
CA LEU A 44 8.86 9.71 -15.36
C LEU A 44 9.50 8.44 -14.82
N LYS A 45 8.70 7.54 -14.24
CA LYS A 45 9.13 6.29 -13.63
C LYS A 45 8.06 5.22 -13.90
N PRO A 46 7.98 4.71 -15.13
CA PRO A 46 6.93 3.77 -15.53
C PRO A 46 6.99 2.46 -14.74
N ASP A 47 8.18 2.09 -14.26
CA ASP A 47 8.37 0.88 -13.46
C ASP A 47 7.96 1.04 -11.99
N TRP A 48 7.56 2.25 -11.56
CA TRP A 48 7.15 2.49 -10.18
C TRP A 48 5.66 2.18 -10.01
N LEU A 49 5.39 1.08 -9.31
CA LEU A 49 4.04 0.70 -8.91
C LEU A 49 3.57 1.57 -7.74
N VAL A 50 3.03 2.74 -8.03
CA VAL A 50 2.36 3.57 -7.02
C VAL A 50 0.96 3.01 -6.78
N CYS A 51 0.72 2.56 -5.56
CA CYS A 51 -0.55 1.94 -5.17
C CYS A 51 -1.21 2.70 -4.02
N LYS A 52 -2.51 2.42 -3.84
CA LYS A 52 -3.29 2.82 -2.68
C LYS A 52 -4.00 1.61 -2.07
N LEU A 53 -4.38 1.72 -0.81
CA LEU A 53 -5.23 0.71 -0.15
C LEU A 53 -6.61 0.67 -0.79
N THR A 54 -7.09 -0.55 -1.03
CA THR A 54 -8.51 -0.82 -1.25
C THR A 54 -9.27 -0.72 0.08
N GLU A 55 -10.58 -0.90 0.04
CA GLU A 55 -11.38 -0.99 1.27
C GLU A 55 -11.01 -2.21 2.11
N SER A 56 -10.98 -3.40 1.51
CA SER A 56 -10.50 -4.63 2.17
C SER A 56 -9.09 -4.50 2.74
N GLY A 57 -8.20 -3.79 2.03
CA GLY A 57 -6.86 -3.50 2.52
C GLY A 57 -6.82 -2.55 3.72
N ARG A 58 -7.79 -1.62 3.82
CA ARG A 58 -7.96 -0.76 5.02
C ARG A 58 -8.50 -1.56 6.19
N ASP A 59 -9.48 -2.41 5.97
CA ASP A 59 -10.08 -3.24 7.02
C ASP A 59 -9.02 -4.15 7.65
N LEU A 60 -8.24 -4.87 6.82
CA LEU A 60 -7.15 -5.73 7.27
C LEU A 60 -6.02 -4.97 7.98
N ALA A 61 -5.78 -3.71 7.59
CA ALA A 61 -4.75 -2.90 8.18
C ALA A 61 -5.17 -2.28 9.51
N THR A 62 -6.47 -2.12 9.74
CA THR A 62 -7.00 -1.58 10.98
C THR A 62 -6.77 -2.62 12.08
N PRO A 63 -6.09 -2.27 13.19
CA PRO A 63 -5.95 -3.20 14.30
C PRO A 63 -7.33 -3.56 14.84
N ASP A 64 -7.54 -4.86 15.11
CA ASP A 64 -8.77 -5.35 15.70
C ASP A 64 -9.01 -4.65 17.04
N GLN A 65 -10.23 -4.18 17.30
CA GLN A 65 -10.59 -3.46 18.54
C GLN A 65 -10.74 -4.40 19.76
N ASN A 66 -10.12 -5.58 19.73
CA ASN A 66 -10.42 -6.66 20.68
C ASN A 66 -9.21 -7.12 21.52
N ASP A 67 -8.28 -6.22 21.79
CA ASP A 67 -7.28 -6.38 22.85
C ASP A 67 -7.65 -5.41 23.99
N ALA A 68 -8.59 -5.85 24.83
CA ALA A 68 -8.89 -5.28 26.15
C ALA A 68 -8.31 -6.18 27.24
#